data_AF-A0A7C5GM07-F1
#
_entry.id   AF-A0A7C5GM07-F1
#
_cell.length_a   1.000
_cell.length_b   1.000
_cell.length_c   1.000
_cell.angle_alpha   90.00
_cell.angle_beta   90.00
_cell.angle_gamma   90.00
#
_symmetry.space_group_name_H-M   'P 1'
#
loop_
_entity.id
_entity.type
_entity.pdbx_description
1 polymer ?
#
loop_
_entity_poly.entity_id
_entity_poly.type
_entity_poly.pdbx_seq_one_letter_code
_entity_poly.pdbx_strand_id
1 'polypeptide(L)'
;MKRERVLILLLLLAILAFSCGNKVGETVINVPNPIEDKDKIFRGGYGLVEIVYTPPPPPIFELNNYVEALDFEKIRKEYGIPDKPVIVEYTVDLTVMAPVIQAKSGNSRFDNYVLDVVKNWGYTRYGRGVLKIAIDVPKRKVIVDGSGIKKAEPEPGRPEPTIAPARNLVKAFGFNIVEGRL
;
A
#
# COMPACT_ATOMS: atom_id res chain seq x y z
N MET A 1 -49.60 -56.63 6.73
CA MET A 1 -49.57 -55.16 7.00
C MET A 1 -48.52 -54.69 8.02
N LYS A 2 -47.45 -55.44 8.36
CA LYS A 2 -46.38 -54.96 9.27
C LYS A 2 -44.99 -54.82 8.60
N ARG A 3 -44.71 -55.53 7.50
CA ARG A 3 -43.40 -55.49 6.81
C ARG A 3 -43.19 -54.27 5.91
N GLU A 4 -44.22 -53.82 5.19
CA GLU A 4 -44.11 -52.69 4.25
C GLU A 4 -43.85 -51.35 4.97
N ARG A 5 -44.44 -51.15 6.15
CA ARG A 5 -44.20 -49.95 6.97
C ARG A 5 -42.79 -49.89 7.57
N VAL A 6 -42.18 -51.06 7.84
CA VAL A 6 -40.79 -51.15 8.35
C VAL A 6 -39.78 -50.81 7.26
N LEU A 7 -40.05 -51.20 6.01
CA LEU A 7 -39.18 -50.88 4.87
C LEU A 7 -39.13 -49.39 4.58
N ILE A 8 -40.28 -48.71 4.64
CA ILE A 8 -40.38 -47.26 4.41
C ILE A 8 -39.69 -46.49 5.53
N LEU A 9 -39.80 -46.94 6.78
CA LEU A 9 -39.11 -46.33 7.93
C LEU A 9 -37.59 -46.46 7.84
N LEU A 10 -37.08 -47.61 7.37
CA LEU A 10 -35.65 -47.84 7.12
C LEU A 10 -35.13 -46.97 5.97
N LEU A 11 -35.92 -46.78 4.91
CA LEU A 11 -35.54 -45.93 3.80
C LEU A 11 -35.45 -44.44 4.22
N LEU A 12 -36.35 -43.98 5.08
CA LEU A 12 -36.35 -42.60 5.60
C LEU A 12 -35.18 -42.34 6.57
N LEU A 13 -34.81 -43.32 7.40
CA LEU A 13 -33.63 -43.24 8.27
C LEU A 13 -32.32 -43.20 7.47
N ALA A 14 -32.25 -43.90 6.34
CA ALA A 14 -31.07 -43.88 5.47
C ALA A 14 -30.84 -42.51 4.81
N ILE A 15 -31.91 -41.79 4.45
CA ILE A 15 -31.81 -40.45 3.84
C ILE A 15 -31.35 -39.41 4.87
N LEU A 16 -31.76 -39.54 6.13
CA LEU A 16 -31.35 -38.64 7.21
C LEU A 16 -29.89 -38.85 7.66
N ALA A 17 -29.32 -40.03 7.45
CA ALA A 17 -27.92 -40.31 7.77
C ALA A 17 -26.92 -39.73 6.74
N PHE A 18 -27.37 -39.32 5.56
CA PHE A 18 -26.53 -38.72 4.51
C PHE A 18 -26.52 -37.18 4.51
N SER A 19 -27.11 -36.53 5.51
CA SER A 19 -27.11 -35.07 5.63
C SER A 19 -26.50 -34.59 6.95
N CYS A 20 -25.18 -34.70 7.07
CA CYS A 20 -24.38 -33.78 7.89
C CYS A 20 -22.88 -33.97 7.63
N GLY A 21 -22.22 -32.95 7.07
CA GLY A 21 -20.79 -32.99 6.82
C GLY A 21 -20.24 -31.65 6.34
N ASN A 22 -20.42 -30.59 7.12
CA ASN A 22 -19.61 -29.38 7.01
C ASN A 22 -18.14 -29.76 7.22
N LYS A 23 -17.27 -29.41 6.25
CA LYS A 23 -15.87 -29.01 6.44
C LYS A 23 -15.34 -28.43 5.13
N VAL A 24 -14.94 -27.16 5.20
CA VAL A 24 -14.12 -26.47 4.21
C VAL A 24 -12.88 -27.31 3.98
N GLY A 25 -12.79 -27.94 2.81
CA GLY A 25 -11.66 -28.74 2.38
C GLY A 25 -10.86 -27.97 1.36
N GLU A 26 -9.66 -27.54 1.76
CA GLU A 26 -8.63 -27.02 0.86
C GLU A 26 -8.35 -28.05 -0.25
N THR A 27 -8.37 -27.60 -1.50
CA THR A 27 -8.02 -28.46 -2.63
C THR A 27 -6.49 -28.55 -2.72
N VAL A 28 -5.89 -29.57 -2.10
CA VAL A 28 -4.47 -29.90 -2.33
C VAL A 28 -4.38 -30.78 -3.58
N ILE A 29 -3.85 -30.22 -4.67
CA ILE A 29 -3.54 -30.97 -5.88
C ILE A 29 -2.05 -31.30 -5.88
N ASN A 30 -1.71 -32.58 -5.69
CA ASN A 30 -0.36 -33.08 -5.93
C ASN A 30 -0.10 -33.09 -7.44
N VAL A 31 0.79 -32.20 -7.90
CA VAL A 31 1.24 -32.18 -9.29
C VAL A 31 2.20 -33.37 -9.51
N PRO A 32 2.03 -34.18 -10.57
CA PRO A 32 3.09 -35.09 -11.00
C PRO A 32 4.33 -34.29 -11.40
N ASN A 33 5.52 -34.81 -11.12
CA ASN A 33 6.80 -34.14 -11.43
C ASN A 33 6.83 -33.59 -12.87
N PRO A 34 7.38 -32.39 -13.09
CA PRO A 34 7.31 -31.71 -14.37
C PRO A 34 7.94 -32.55 -15.49
N ILE A 35 7.19 -32.74 -16.58
CA ILE A 35 7.68 -33.36 -17.80
C ILE A 35 8.58 -32.34 -18.51
N GLU A 36 9.85 -32.69 -18.67
CA GLU A 36 10.90 -31.92 -19.36
C GLU A 36 10.69 -31.90 -20.88
N ASP A 37 9.58 -31.37 -21.39
CA ASP A 37 9.44 -31.10 -22.82
C ASP A 37 9.03 -29.65 -23.03
N LYS A 38 10.03 -28.77 -23.15
CA LYS A 38 9.88 -27.48 -23.83
C LYS A 38 9.46 -27.77 -25.27
N ASP A 39 8.39 -27.15 -25.74
CA ASP A 39 7.88 -27.15 -27.13
C ASP A 39 6.64 -28.01 -27.45
N LYS A 40 5.69 -28.15 -26.50
CA LYS A 40 4.32 -28.58 -26.85
C LYS A 40 3.36 -27.39 -26.92
N ILE A 41 3.19 -26.89 -28.15
CA ILE A 41 2.03 -26.09 -28.58
C ILE A 41 0.77 -26.88 -28.23
N PHE A 42 -0.19 -26.23 -27.56
CA PHE A 42 -1.49 -26.75 -27.15
C PHE A 42 -2.08 -27.71 -28.20
N ARG A 43 -2.06 -29.02 -27.94
CA ARG A 43 -2.76 -30.01 -28.76
C ARG A 43 -4.21 -30.08 -28.26
N GLY A 44 -5.16 -29.74 -29.14
CA GLY A 44 -6.58 -29.77 -28.83
C GLY A 44 -7.01 -31.13 -28.30
N GLY A 45 -7.31 -31.17 -27.01
CA GLY A 45 -7.85 -32.31 -26.28
C GLY A 45 -8.48 -31.81 -24.98
N TYR A 46 -9.44 -32.56 -24.45
CA TYR A 46 -10.13 -32.24 -23.20
C TYR A 46 -9.18 -32.45 -22.00
N GLY A 47 -8.33 -31.48 -21.72
CA GLY A 47 -7.53 -31.39 -20.50
C GLY A 47 -8.07 -30.30 -19.58
N LEU A 48 -8.13 -30.58 -18.28
CA LEU A 48 -8.43 -29.57 -17.26
C LEU A 48 -7.27 -28.56 -17.23
N VAL A 49 -7.51 -27.36 -17.75
CA VAL A 49 -6.61 -26.22 -17.63
C VAL A 49 -6.94 -25.53 -16.31
N GLU A 50 -6.08 -25.67 -15.31
CA GLU A 50 -6.20 -24.93 -14.06
C GLU A 50 -5.55 -23.55 -14.22
N ILE A 51 -6.37 -22.50 -14.19
CA ILE A 51 -5.91 -21.11 -14.25
C ILE A 51 -5.67 -20.65 -12.81
N VAL A 52 -4.40 -20.57 -12.39
CA VAL A 52 -4.03 -19.99 -11.09
C VAL A 52 -4.16 -18.47 -11.16
N TYR A 53 -5.23 -17.93 -10.59
CA TYR A 53 -5.39 -16.49 -10.46
C TYR A 53 -4.55 -15.97 -9.29
N THR A 54 -3.51 -15.20 -9.60
CA THR A 54 -2.81 -14.41 -8.58
C THR A 54 -3.48 -13.04 -8.51
N PRO A 55 -4.11 -12.66 -7.39
CA PRO A 55 -4.69 -11.33 -7.26
C PRO A 55 -3.59 -10.27 -7.40
N PRO A 56 -3.85 -9.15 -8.10
CA PRO A 56 -2.88 -8.07 -8.21
C PRO A 56 -2.54 -7.50 -6.83
N PRO A 57 -1.32 -7.00 -6.62
CA PRO A 57 -0.95 -6.36 -5.36
C PRO A 57 -1.86 -5.15 -5.05
N PRO A 58 -2.06 -4.82 -3.77
CA PRO A 58 -2.85 -3.66 -3.39
C PRO A 58 -2.26 -2.37 -3.96
N PRO A 59 -3.08 -1.44 -4.45
CA PRO A 59 -2.63 -0.10 -4.77
C PRO A 59 -2.04 0.60 -3.53
N ILE A 60 -0.96 1.36 -3.72
CA ILE A 60 -0.26 2.02 -2.63
C ILE A 60 -0.15 3.51 -2.93
N PHE A 61 -0.53 4.35 -1.97
CA PHE A 61 -0.25 5.77 -1.98
C PHE A 61 1.19 6.04 -1.56
N GLU A 62 2.03 6.43 -2.52
CA GLU A 62 3.44 6.79 -2.29
C GLU A 62 3.90 7.96 -3.16
N LEU A 63 5.04 8.54 -2.79
CA LEU A 63 5.77 9.49 -3.62
C LEU A 63 6.31 8.75 -4.86
N ASN A 64 5.86 9.14 -6.05
CA ASN A 64 6.23 8.47 -7.30
C ASN A 64 7.19 9.29 -8.16
N ASN A 65 7.27 10.61 -7.94
CA ASN A 65 8.10 11.51 -8.72
C ASN A 65 8.66 12.62 -7.82
N TYR A 66 9.91 13.01 -8.08
CA TYR A 66 10.52 14.17 -7.45
C TYR A 66 11.66 14.67 -8.33
N VAL A 67 11.76 16.00 -8.46
CA VAL A 67 12.92 16.64 -9.13
C VAL A 67 14.10 16.77 -8.18
N GLU A 68 13.81 17.08 -6.91
CA GLU A 68 14.82 17.30 -5.87
C GLU A 68 14.42 16.59 -4.57
N ALA A 69 15.43 16.17 -3.82
CA ALA A 69 15.29 15.55 -2.51
C ALA A 69 15.87 16.47 -1.43
N LEU A 70 15.37 16.34 -0.20
CA LEU A 70 15.97 17.02 0.95
C LEU A 70 17.29 16.33 1.29
N ASP A 71 18.42 16.99 1.05
CA ASP A 71 19.75 16.43 1.33
C ASP A 71 20.38 17.15 2.52
N PHE A 72 20.64 16.39 3.60
CA PHE A 72 21.25 16.92 4.81
C PHE A 72 22.61 17.58 4.54
N GLU A 73 23.43 16.99 3.67
CA GLU A 73 24.77 17.50 3.38
C GLU A 73 24.72 18.79 2.57
N LYS A 74 23.77 18.89 1.62
CA LYS A 74 23.49 20.13 0.90
C LYS A 74 23.02 21.23 1.86
N ILE A 75 22.03 20.90 2.70
CA ILE A 75 21.47 21.83 3.69
C ILE A 75 22.57 22.39 4.60
N ARG A 76 23.40 21.49 5.17
CA ARG A 76 24.50 21.85 6.06
C ARG A 76 25.51 22.80 5.42
N LYS A 77 25.86 22.58 4.14
CA LYS A 77 26.87 23.37 3.42
C LYS A 77 26.35 24.72 2.96
N GLU A 78 25.14 24.78 2.42
CA GLU A 78 24.62 25.97 1.73
C GLU A 78 23.82 26.90 2.66
N TYR A 79 23.16 26.34 3.67
CA TYR A 79 22.21 27.07 4.52
C TYR A 79 22.61 27.08 6.00
N GLY A 80 23.58 26.24 6.39
CA GLY A 80 23.92 25.99 7.78
C GLY A 80 22.91 25.08 8.48
N ILE A 81 23.12 24.83 9.77
CA ILE A 81 22.20 24.03 10.59
C ILE A 81 21.23 25.01 11.27
N PRO A 82 19.94 25.07 10.87
CA PRO A 82 18.95 25.89 11.55
C PRO A 82 18.65 25.35 12.95
N ASP A 83 18.45 26.25 13.92
CA ASP A 83 18.22 25.87 15.33
C ASP A 83 16.82 25.29 15.58
N LYS A 84 15.84 25.68 14.76
CA LYS A 84 14.42 25.28 14.90
C LYS A 84 13.98 24.43 13.72
N PRO A 85 13.08 23.45 13.93
CA PRO A 85 12.50 22.70 12.84
C PRO A 85 11.61 23.60 11.97
N VAL A 86 11.59 23.34 10.67
CA VAL A 86 10.59 23.90 9.76
C VAL A 86 9.44 22.91 9.62
N ILE A 87 8.21 23.39 9.74
CA ILE A 87 7.00 22.58 9.53
C ILE A 87 6.31 23.09 8.27
N VAL A 88 6.14 22.19 7.30
CA VAL A 88 5.45 22.47 6.04
C VAL A 88 4.19 21.62 5.97
N GLU A 89 3.08 22.29 5.70
CA GLU A 89 1.78 21.68 5.44
C GLU A 89 1.44 21.88 3.97
N TYR A 90 0.92 20.83 3.33
CA TYR A 90 0.52 20.91 1.94
C TYR A 90 -0.61 19.95 1.62
N THR A 91 -1.41 20.31 0.61
CA THR A 91 -2.40 19.40 0.06
C THR A 91 -1.75 18.55 -1.02
N VAL A 92 -2.03 17.25 -1.01
CA VAL A 92 -1.52 16.29 -1.98
C VAL A 92 -2.67 15.69 -2.76
N ASP A 93 -2.46 15.58 -4.08
CA ASP A 93 -3.25 14.75 -4.99
C ASP A 93 -2.28 13.93 -5.86
N LEU A 94 -2.21 14.19 -7.17
CA LEU A 94 -1.11 13.69 -8.02
C LEU A 94 0.18 14.50 -7.83
N THR A 95 0.05 15.74 -7.38
CA THR A 95 1.14 16.68 -7.12
C THR A 95 0.90 17.40 -5.80
N VAL A 96 1.93 18.07 -5.31
CA VAL A 96 1.81 18.98 -4.18
C VAL A 96 1.10 20.26 -4.61
N MET A 97 0.08 20.65 -3.85
CA MET A 97 -0.71 21.85 -4.01
C MET A 97 -0.58 22.73 -2.76
N ALA A 98 -0.38 24.04 -2.99
CA ALA A 98 -0.36 25.07 -1.95
C ALA A 98 0.49 24.70 -0.71
N PRO A 99 1.81 24.47 -0.86
CA PRO A 99 2.67 24.24 0.29
C PRO A 99 2.83 25.52 1.12
N VAL A 100 2.58 25.42 2.43
CA VAL A 100 2.63 26.53 3.39
C VAL A 100 3.52 26.17 4.57
N ILE A 101 4.35 27.11 5.00
CA ILE A 101 5.14 26.97 6.23
C ILE A 101 4.26 27.33 7.42
N GLN A 102 4.01 26.35 8.29
CA GLN A 102 3.29 26.53 9.55
C GLN A 102 4.22 27.00 10.68
N ALA A 103 5.46 26.50 10.70
CA ALA A 103 6.48 26.91 11.66
C ALA A 103 7.81 27.15 10.95
N LYS A 104 8.42 28.32 11.18
CA LYS A 104 9.67 28.76 10.54
C LYS A 104 10.90 28.32 11.34
N SER A 105 11.96 27.98 10.62
CA SER A 105 13.25 27.62 11.23
C SER A 105 14.03 28.80 11.81
N GLY A 106 13.67 30.02 11.41
CA GLY A 106 14.44 31.24 11.67
C GLY A 106 15.46 31.57 10.56
N ASN A 107 15.63 30.69 9.57
CA ASN A 107 16.44 30.91 8.37
C ASN A 107 15.55 30.90 7.12
N SER A 108 15.27 32.08 6.56
CA SER A 108 14.38 32.23 5.40
C SER A 108 14.89 31.54 4.13
N ARG A 109 16.22 31.44 3.94
CA ARG A 109 16.78 30.77 2.77
C ARG A 109 16.55 29.27 2.82
N PHE A 110 16.70 28.68 4.00
CA PHE A 110 16.39 27.27 4.24
C PHE A 110 14.89 26.98 4.12
N ASP A 111 14.05 27.81 4.74
CA ASP A 111 12.60 27.72 4.68
C ASP A 111 12.09 27.72 3.23
N ASN A 112 12.59 28.64 2.39
CA ASN A 112 12.23 28.71 0.97
C ASN A 112 12.75 27.50 0.18
N TYR A 113 13.98 27.05 0.47
CA TYR A 113 14.54 25.85 -0.15
C TYR A 113 13.64 24.62 0.10
N VAL A 114 13.19 24.42 1.34
CA VAL A 114 12.29 23.31 1.66
C VAL A 114 10.98 23.41 0.88
N LEU A 115 10.38 24.59 0.79
CA LEU A 115 9.16 24.80 -0.01
C LEU A 115 9.39 24.46 -1.49
N ASP A 116 10.52 24.89 -2.06
CA ASP A 116 10.86 24.62 -3.45
C ASP A 116 11.10 23.14 -3.73
N VAL A 117 11.72 22.41 -2.79
CA VAL A 117 11.87 20.95 -2.93
C VAL A 117 10.51 20.26 -2.89
N VAL A 118 9.70 20.59 -1.88
CA VAL A 118 8.41 19.94 -1.63
C VAL A 118 7.41 20.21 -2.77
N LYS A 119 7.38 21.41 -3.35
CA LYS A 119 6.47 21.71 -4.48
C LYS A 119 6.71 20.83 -5.70
N ASN A 120 7.91 20.29 -5.85
CA ASN A 120 8.32 19.47 -7.00
C ASN A 120 8.08 17.97 -6.78
N TRP A 121 7.37 17.60 -5.71
CA TRP A 121 7.00 16.22 -5.41
C TRP A 121 5.68 15.82 -6.07
N GLY A 122 5.64 14.58 -6.55
CA GLY A 122 4.49 13.94 -7.16
C GLY A 122 4.16 12.62 -6.47
N TYR A 123 2.88 12.28 -6.43
CA TYR A 123 2.36 11.11 -5.74
C TYR A 123 1.49 10.26 -6.67
N THR A 124 1.34 8.99 -6.29
CA THR A 124 0.40 8.09 -6.96
C THR A 124 -1.06 8.54 -6.75
N ARG A 125 -1.94 8.13 -7.69
CA ARG A 125 -3.36 8.49 -7.72
C ARG A 125 -4.26 7.87 -6.64
N TYR A 126 -3.68 7.23 -5.63
CA TYR A 126 -4.39 6.38 -4.67
C TYR A 126 -4.71 7.07 -3.35
N GLY A 127 -4.33 8.33 -3.19
CA GLY A 127 -4.62 9.13 -2.01
C GLY A 127 -4.66 10.62 -2.31
N ARG A 128 -5.45 11.35 -1.53
CA ARG A 128 -5.59 12.80 -1.59
C ARG A 128 -5.83 13.35 -0.18
N GLY A 129 -5.26 14.50 0.15
CA GLY A 129 -5.56 15.17 1.41
C GLY A 129 -4.40 16.02 1.91
N VAL A 130 -4.39 16.30 3.21
CA VAL A 130 -3.34 17.12 3.82
C VAL A 130 -2.20 16.21 4.29
N LEU A 131 -0.97 16.57 3.91
CA LEU A 131 0.26 16.01 4.46
C LEU A 131 1.02 17.13 5.19
N LYS A 132 1.57 16.81 6.36
CA LYS A 132 2.52 17.69 7.04
C LYS A 132 3.86 17.00 7.20
N ILE A 133 4.93 17.77 7.07
CA ILE A 133 6.27 17.31 7.37
C ILE A 133 6.96 18.31 8.31
N ALA A 134 7.70 17.79 9.28
CA ALA A 134 8.60 18.58 10.11
C ALA A 134 10.03 18.16 9.84
N ILE A 135 10.89 19.10 9.47
CA ILE A 135 12.30 18.86 9.14
C ILE A 135 13.15 19.46 10.26
N ASP A 136 13.67 18.59 11.11
CA ASP A 136 14.56 18.90 12.23
C ASP A 136 16.00 18.57 11.81
N VAL A 137 16.69 19.58 11.27
CA VAL A 137 18.08 19.45 10.79
C VAL A 137 19.06 19.12 11.93
N PRO A 138 19.01 19.78 13.11
CA PRO A 138 19.88 19.44 14.24
C PRO A 138 19.80 17.96 14.64
N LYS A 139 18.59 17.39 14.66
CA LYS A 139 18.38 15.97 15.01
C LYS A 139 18.47 15.03 13.82
N ARG A 140 18.76 15.54 12.62
CA ARG A 140 18.73 14.78 11.35
C ARG A 140 17.46 13.96 11.21
N LYS A 141 16.31 14.57 11.50
CA LYS A 141 15.02 13.88 11.58
C LYS A 141 13.98 14.55 10.70
N VAL A 142 13.23 13.75 9.96
CA VAL A 142 12.01 14.18 9.27
C VAL A 142 10.83 13.43 9.88
N ILE A 143 9.84 14.17 10.36
CA ILE A 143 8.59 13.62 10.86
C ILE A 143 7.54 13.82 9.78
N VAL A 144 6.81 12.77 9.44
CA VAL A 144 5.74 12.79 8.44
C VAL A 144 4.41 12.52 9.15
N ASP A 145 3.46 13.44 8.99
CA ASP A 145 2.08 13.29 9.41
C ASP A 145 1.19 13.06 8.17
N GLY A 146 0.79 11.80 7.99
CA GLY A 146 -0.09 11.35 6.93
C GLY A 146 -1.57 11.24 7.34
N SER A 147 -1.93 11.67 8.55
CA SER A 147 -3.26 11.43 9.12
C SER A 147 -4.40 12.12 8.36
N GLY A 148 -4.07 13.18 7.61
CA GLY A 148 -5.01 13.92 6.76
C GLY A 148 -5.26 13.32 5.37
N ILE A 149 -4.60 12.22 5.01
CA ILE A 149 -4.74 11.59 3.69
C ILE A 149 -5.97 10.69 3.64
N LYS A 150 -6.84 10.95 2.67
CA LYS A 150 -7.97 10.08 2.30
C LYS A 150 -7.56 9.20 1.14
N LYS A 151 -7.90 7.92 1.21
CA LYS A 151 -7.62 6.94 0.16
C LYS A 151 -8.67 7.00 -0.95
N ALA A 152 -8.29 6.61 -2.16
CA ALA A 152 -9.24 6.45 -3.26
C ALA A 152 -10.31 5.40 -2.92
N GLU A 153 -11.50 5.55 -3.51
CA GLU A 153 -12.60 4.60 -3.32
C GLU A 153 -12.22 3.21 -3.87
N PRO A 154 -12.62 2.13 -3.17
CA PRO A 154 -12.34 0.78 -3.63
C PRO A 154 -13.16 0.45 -4.89
N GLU A 155 -12.48 -0.02 -5.93
CA GLU A 155 -13.14 -0.53 -7.13
C GLU A 155 -13.60 -1.99 -6.91
N PRO A 156 -14.79 -2.41 -7.39
CA PRO A 156 -15.25 -3.78 -7.25
C PRO A 156 -14.25 -4.80 -7.82
N GLY A 157 -13.89 -5.81 -7.01
CA GLY A 157 -12.94 -6.85 -7.41
C GLY A 157 -11.47 -6.45 -7.34
N ARG A 158 -11.13 -5.26 -6.83
CA ARG A 158 -9.76 -4.85 -6.53
C ARG A 158 -9.51 -4.74 -5.02
N PRO A 159 -8.29 -5.05 -4.55
CA PRO A 159 -7.91 -4.79 -3.18
C PRO A 159 -7.95 -3.29 -2.85
N GLU A 160 -8.28 -2.97 -1.59
CA GLU A 160 -8.32 -1.59 -1.12
C GLU A 160 -6.94 -0.93 -1.19
N PRO A 161 -6.87 0.38 -1.53
CA PRO A 161 -5.63 1.12 -1.44
C PRO A 161 -5.08 1.20 -0.01
N THR A 162 -3.75 1.30 0.10
CA THR A 162 -3.05 1.49 1.38
C THR A 162 -2.13 2.70 1.32
N ILE A 163 -1.74 3.25 2.48
CA ILE A 163 -0.74 4.32 2.58
C ILE A 163 0.62 3.68 2.77
N ALA A 164 1.62 4.08 2.00
CA ALA A 164 2.98 3.58 2.15
C ALA A 164 3.62 4.01 3.49
N PRO A 165 4.69 3.33 3.93
CA PRO A 165 5.46 3.76 5.09
C PRO A 165 5.96 5.20 4.94
N ALA A 166 6.15 5.93 6.04
CA ALA A 166 6.60 7.33 6.03
C ALA A 166 7.85 7.59 5.15
N ARG A 167 8.78 6.62 5.08
CA ARG A 167 9.97 6.67 4.21
C ARG A 167 9.64 6.80 2.72
N ASN A 168 8.49 6.28 2.28
CA ASN A 168 8.04 6.31 0.89
C ASN A 168 7.15 7.51 0.60
N LEU A 169 6.76 8.28 1.62
CA LEU A 169 5.95 9.49 1.46
C LEU A 169 6.79 10.74 1.26
N VAL A 170 8.09 10.69 1.56
CA VAL A 170 9.01 11.82 1.45
C VAL A 170 10.35 11.39 0.88
N LYS A 171 11.04 12.28 0.17
CA LYS A 171 12.41 12.04 -0.29
C LYS A 171 13.42 12.87 0.49
N ALA A 172 14.08 12.23 1.45
CA ALA A 172 15.11 12.85 2.27
C ALA A 172 16.34 11.94 2.43
N PHE A 173 17.54 12.48 2.19
CA PHE A 173 18.83 11.81 2.31
C PHE A 173 19.62 12.33 3.52
N GLY A 174 20.22 11.41 4.28
CA GLY A 174 20.93 11.77 5.51
C GLY A 174 20.02 12.09 6.71
N PHE A 175 18.71 11.80 6.59
CA PHE A 175 17.72 11.99 7.65
C PHE A 175 17.12 10.65 8.11
N ASN A 176 16.80 10.57 9.39
CA ASN A 176 15.92 9.56 9.95
C ASN A 176 14.47 9.98 9.70
N ILE A 177 13.77 9.24 8.84
CA ILE A 177 12.36 9.50 8.51
C ILE A 177 11.48 8.66 9.44
N VAL A 178 10.57 9.32 10.14
CA VAL A 178 9.62 8.66 11.04
C VAL A 178 8.20 9.17 10.82
N GLU A 179 7.23 8.34 11.14
CA GLU A 179 5.84 8.75 11.24
C GLU A 179 5.58 9.44 12.59
N GLY A 180 4.75 10.48 12.61
CA GLY A 180 4.33 11.17 13.84
C GLY A 180 3.27 12.23 13.59
N ARG A 181 2.52 12.59 14.62
CA ARG A 181 1.51 13.67 14.55
C ARG A 181 2.14 15.04 14.79
N LEU A 182 1.75 16.04 13.98
CA LEU A 182 2.29 17.41 13.98
C LEU A 182 1.22 18.49 14.18
#